data_AF-A0A3D5UUU3-F1
#
_entry.id   AF-A0A3D5UUU3-F1
#
_cell.length_a   1.000
_cell.length_b   1.000
_cell.length_c   1.000
_cell.angle_alpha   90.00
_cell.angle_beta   90.00
_cell.angle_gamma   90.00
#
_symmetry.space_group_name_H-M   'P 1'
#
loop_
_entity.id
_entity.type
_entity.pdbx_description
1 polymer ?
#
loop_
_entity_poly.entity_id
_entity_poly.type
_entity_poly.pdbx_seq_one_letter_code
_entity_poly.pdbx_strand_id
1 'polypeptide(L)' 'VELLSGDREPVVQRLAETLGITVWRAGARPAAKIARLEELTKEGHKVAMVGDGLNDAPALRAAHVSISP' A
#
# COMPACT_ATOMS: atom_id res chain seq x y z
N VAL A 1 5.77 -1.11 -8.35
CA VAL A 1 5.03 -1.84 -7.30
C VAL A 1 5.55 -1.32 -5.97
N GLU A 2 4.67 -0.89 -5.08
CA GLU A 2 5.04 -0.42 -3.74
C GLU A 2 4.40 -1.32 -2.68
N LEU A 3 5.13 -1.63 -1.62
CA LEU A 3 4.62 -2.40 -0.47
C LEU A 3 4.33 -1.45 0.70
N LEU A 4 3.07 -1.36 1.12
CA LEU A 4 2.66 -0.56 2.29
C LEU A 4 2.06 -1.49 3.36
N SER A 5 2.74 -1.63 4.50
CA SER A 5 2.28 -2.49 5.60
C SER A 5 2.24 -1.75 6.93
N GLY A 6 1.27 -2.11 7.78
CA GLY A 6 1.19 -1.67 9.17
C GLY A 6 2.14 -2.42 10.11
N ASP A 7 2.78 -3.49 9.63
CA ASP A 7 3.71 -4.31 10.41
C ASP A 7 5.03 -3.58 10.70
N ARG A 8 5.80 -4.16 11.62
CA ARG A 8 7.11 -3.65 12.00
C ARG A 8 8.12 -3.80 10.85
N GLU A 9 9.02 -2.84 10.77
CA GLU A 9 10.04 -2.73 9.73
C GLU A 9 10.81 -4.02 9.41
N PRO A 10 11.31 -4.80 10.39
CA PRO A 10 12.05 -6.02 10.08
C PRO A 10 11.22 -7.08 9.32
N VAL A 11 9.90 -7.11 9.52
CA VAL A 11 9.01 -8.05 8.83
C VAL A 11 8.79 -7.59 7.38
N VAL A 12 8.48 -6.32 7.21
CA VAL A 12 8.18 -5.71 5.91
C VAL A 12 9.41 -5.70 5.01
N GLN A 13 10.59 -5.37 5.56
CA GLN A 13 11.86 -5.38 4.84
C GLN A 13 12.17 -6.77 4.29
N ARG A 14 12.11 -7.82 5.12
CA ARG A 14 12.37 -9.20 4.67
C ARG A 14 11.43 -9.62 3.55
N LEU A 15 10.14 -9.26 3.65
CA LEU A 15 9.17 -9.56 2.61
C LEU A 15 9.49 -8.80 1.31
N ALA A 16 9.81 -7.51 1.42
CA ALA A 16 10.19 -6.67 0.28
C ALA A 16 11.42 -7.22 -0.44
N GLU A 17 12.47 -7.60 0.31
CA GLU A 17 13.68 -8.24 -0.23
C GLU A 17 13.37 -9.57 -0.92
N THR A 18 12.56 -10.42 -0.29
CA THR A 18 12.16 -11.73 -0.85
C THR A 18 11.40 -11.57 -2.18
N LEU A 19 10.58 -10.52 -2.30
CA LEU A 19 9.78 -10.23 -3.49
C LEU A 19 10.47 -9.30 -4.49
N GLY A 20 11.68 -8.81 -4.20
CA GLY A 20 12.38 -7.84 -5.04
C GLY A 20 11.70 -6.46 -5.13
N ILE A 21 10.91 -6.09 -4.12
CA ILE A 21 10.21 -4.80 -4.07
C ILE A 21 11.13 -3.76 -3.43
N THR A 22 11.57 -2.79 -4.22
CA THR A 22 12.52 -1.75 -3.79
C THR A 22 11.87 -0.56 -3.08
N VAL A 23 10.57 -0.35 -3.30
CA VAL A 23 9.80 0.74 -2.68
C VAL A 23 8.83 0.15 -1.68
N TRP A 24 9.10 0.36 -0.40
CA TRP A 24 8.26 -0.18 0.67
C TRP A 24 8.21 0.76 1.88
N ARG A 25 7.16 0.62 2.69
CA ARG A 25 6.96 1.34 3.95
C ARG A 25 6.35 0.42 4.99
N ALA A 26 6.97 0.39 6.16
CA ALA A 26 6.49 -0.31 7.34
C ALA A 26 5.78 0.64 8.33
N GLY A 27 5.03 0.09 9.29
CA GLY A 27 4.31 0.86 10.30
C GLY A 27 3.30 1.86 9.73
N ALA A 28 2.85 1.64 8.49
CA ALA A 28 1.96 2.55 7.78
C ALA A 28 0.55 2.49 8.40
N ARG A 29 0.14 3.61 9.00
CA ARG A 29 -1.24 3.81 9.46
C ARG A 29 -2.19 3.87 8.26
N PRO A 30 -3.50 3.55 8.44
CA PRO A 30 -4.47 3.65 7.35
C PRO A 30 -4.46 5.02 6.65
N ALA A 31 -4.38 6.12 7.41
CA ALA A 31 -4.29 7.47 6.85
C ALA A 31 -3.04 7.69 5.97
N ALA A 32 -1.90 7.10 6.34
CA ALA A 32 -0.68 7.20 5.54
C ALA A 32 -0.77 6.41 4.23
N LYS A 33 -1.49 5.27 4.23
CA LYS A 33 -1.77 4.52 3.01
C LYS A 33 -2.63 5.33 2.04
N ILE A 34 -3.69 5.98 2.55
CA ILE A 34 -4.57 6.85 1.74
C ILE A 34 -3.80 8.03 1.16
N ALA A 35 -3.02 8.74 1.99
CA ALA A 35 -2.22 9.87 1.54
C ALA A 35 -1.26 9.47 0.39
N ARG A 36 -0.63 8.30 0.48
CA ARG A 36 0.24 7.81 -0.59
C ARG A 36 -0.51 7.52 -1.89
N LEU A 37 -1.71 6.96 -1.81
CA LEU A 37 -2.56 6.74 -2.99
C LEU A 37 -2.99 8.07 -3.64
N GLU A 38 -3.33 9.08 -2.84
CA GLU A 38 -3.66 10.41 -3.33
C GLU A 38 -2.46 11.12 -3.98
N GLU A 39 -1.26 11.01 -3.41
CA GLU A 39 -0.02 11.52 -3.99
C GLU A 39 0.23 10.92 -5.38
N LEU A 40 0.22 9.59 -5.47
CA LEU A 40 0.39 8.87 -6.74
C LEU A 40 -0.68 9.27 -7.76
N THR A 41 -1.92 9.47 -7.31
CA THR A 41 -3.01 9.93 -8.18
C THR A 41 -2.77 11.36 -8.68
N LYS A 42 -2.27 12.27 -7.83
CA LYS A 42 -1.91 13.65 -8.21
C LYS A 42 -0.71 13.70 -9.15
N GLU A 43 0.22 12.75 -9.03
CA GLU A 43 1.32 12.53 -9.98
C GLU A 43 0.83 12.00 -11.35
N GLY A 44 -0.48 11.72 -11.49
CA GLY A 44 -1.11 11.25 -12.73
C GLY A 44 -1.13 9.73 -12.88
N HIS A 45 -0.75 8.97 -11.83
CA HIS A 45 -0.78 7.52 -11.87
C HIS A 45 -2.19 6.98 -11.64
N LYS A 46 -2.57 5.96 -12.42
CA LYS A 46 -3.74 5.12 -12.12
C LYS A 46 -3.31 3.99 -11.20
N VAL A 47 -3.64 4.12 -9.92
CA VAL A 47 -3.17 3.18 -8.90
C VAL A 47 -4.12 1.99 -8.75
N ALA A 48 -3.59 0.77 -8.82
CA ALA A 48 -4.28 -0.43 -8.40
C ALA A 48 -3.81 -0.82 -6.99
N MET A 49 -4.75 -1.03 -6.06
CA MET A 49 -4.45 -1.46 -4.70
C MET A 49 -4.92 -2.90 -4.47
N VAL A 50 -4.08 -3.69 -3.81
CA VAL A 50 -4.42 -5.04 -3.33
C VAL A 50 -4.36 -5.03 -1.81
N GLY A 51 -5.40 -5.49 -1.14
CA GLY A 51 -5.50 -5.49 0.32
C GLY A 51 -6.51 -6.52 0.83
N ASP A 52 -6.65 -6.62 2.14
CA ASP A 52 -7.49 -7.62 2.82
C ASP A 52 -8.97 -7.19 3.00
N GLY A 53 -9.34 -6.01 2.50
CA GLY A 53 -10.70 -5.47 2.57
C GLY A 53 -11.11 -4.95 3.95
N LEU A 54 -10.67 -5.58 5.03
CA LEU A 54 -11.03 -5.23 6.41
C LEU A 54 -10.22 -4.03 6.94
N ASN A 55 -8.89 -4.12 6.86
CA ASN A 55 -7.99 -3.09 7.37
C ASN A 55 -7.74 -1.97 6.35
N ASP A 56 -7.90 -2.31 5.07
CA ASP A 56 -7.58 -1.44 3.95
C ASP A 56 -8.81 -0.86 3.23
N ALA A 57 -10.04 -1.10 3.70
CA ALA A 57 -11.28 -0.59 3.09
C ALA A 57 -11.23 0.91 2.68
N PRO A 58 -10.78 1.84 3.55
CA PRO A 58 -10.69 3.24 3.18
C PRO A 58 -9.68 3.52 2.05
N ALA A 59 -8.54 2.83 2.05
CA ALA A 59 -7.51 2.96 1.04
C ALA A 59 -7.94 2.33 -0.29
N LEU A 60 -8.62 1.18 -0.25
CA LEU A 60 -9.18 0.52 -1.43
C LEU A 60 -10.22 1.40 -2.15
N ARG A 61 -10.96 2.26 -1.42
CA ARG A 61 -11.89 3.23 -2.06
C ARG A 61 -11.19 4.38 -2.75
N ALA A 62 -9.96 4.71 -2.34
CA ALA A 62 -9.17 5.80 -2.92
C ALA A 62 -8.39 5.37 -4.17
N ALA A 63 -8.16 4.07 -4.35
CA ALA A 63 -7.47 3.53 -5.52
C ALA A 63 -8.39 3.52 -6.77
N HIS A 64 -7.77 3.54 -7.96
CA HIS A 64 -8.49 3.47 -9.23
C HIS A 64 -9.09 2.09 -9.48
N VAL A 65 -8.39 1.04 -9.03
CA VAL A 65 -8.85 -0.35 -9.04
C VAL A 65 -8.44 -0.98 -7.71
N SER A 66 -9.33 -1.80 -7.15
CA SER A 66 -9.09 -2.47 -5.88
C SER A 66 -9.43 -3.94 -5.97
N ILE A 67 -8.56 -4.77 -5.40
CA ILE A 67 -8.73 -6.21 -5.28
C ILE A 67 -8.68 -6.57 -3.80
N SER A 68 -9.75 -7.20 -3.31
CA SER A 68 -9.82 -7.87 -2.02
C SER A 68 -10.28 -9.30 -2.26
N PRO A 69 -9.61 -10.32 -1.69
CA PRO A 69 -10.15 -11.66 -1.60
C PRO A 69 -11.31 -11.73 -0.60
#